data_AF-A0A954CZ27-F1
#
_entry.id   AF-A0A954CZ27-F1
#
_cell.length_a   1.000
_cell.length_b   1.000
_cell.length_c   1.000
_cell.angle_alpha   90.00
_cell.angle_beta   90.00
_cell.angle_gamma   90.00
#
_symmetry.space_group_name_H-M   'P 1'
#
loop_
_entity.id
_entity.type
_entity.pdbx_description
1 polymer ?
#
loop_
_entity_poly.entity_id
_entity_poly.type
_entity_poly.pdbx_seq_one_letter_code
_entity_poly.pdbx_strand_id
1 'polypeptide(L)' 'MKSDYWDVTDEQVVEKTGHPLAHWERVLDRFGAATKKSNEVVAHLQAEHGVPRYWARTLTTRYLKRNDP' A
#
# COMPACT_ATOMS: atom_id res chain seq x y z
N MET A 1 -23.41 1.56 4.01
CA MET A 1 -22.24 0.84 3.47
C MET A 1 -21.02 1.34 4.22
N LYS A 2 -20.25 0.48 4.89
CA LYS A 2 -19.00 0.92 5.53
C LYS A 2 -17.94 0.95 4.42
N SER A 3 -17.37 2.10 4.10
CA SER A 3 -16.17 2.13 3.27
C SER A 3 -15.08 1.36 4.00
N ASP A 4 -14.49 0.40 3.31
CA ASP A 4 -13.31 -0.27 3.78
C ASP A 4 -12.18 0.76 3.96
N TYR A 5 -11.41 0.67 5.03
CA TYR A 5 -10.34 1.64 5.31
C TYR A 5 -9.22 1.65 4.24
N TRP A 6 -9.21 0.64 3.37
CA TRP A 6 -8.28 0.49 2.26
C TRP A 6 -8.82 1.01 0.92
N ASP A 7 -10.10 1.43 0.88
CA ASP A 7 -10.74 2.07 -0.26
C ASP A 7 -10.44 3.57 -0.25
N VAL A 8 -9.21 3.89 -0.63
CA VAL A 8 -8.65 5.25 -0.65
C VAL A 8 -8.45 5.74 -2.08
N THR A 9 -8.55 7.06 -2.28
CA THR A 9 -8.34 7.69 -3.59
C THR A 9 -6.87 8.07 -3.82
N ASP A 10 -6.51 8.36 -5.07
CA ASP A 10 -5.19 8.87 -5.41
C ASP A 10 -4.88 10.19 -4.69
N GLU A 11 -5.85 11.10 -4.57
CA GLU A 11 -5.61 12.38 -3.88
C GLU A 11 -5.21 12.18 -2.42
N GLN A 12 -5.91 11.30 -1.70
CA GLN A 12 -5.63 11.02 -0.29
C GLN A 12 -4.25 10.39 -0.11
N VAL A 13 -3.87 9.49 -1.01
CA VAL A 13 -2.57 8.80 -0.96
C VAL A 13 -1.44 9.76 -1.32
N VAL A 14 -1.61 10.59 -2.34
CA VAL A 14 -0.62 11.62 -2.72
C VAL A 14 -0.40 12.61 -1.58
N GLU A 15 -1.46 13.08 -0.93
CA GLU A 15 -1.37 14.02 0.20
C GLU A 15 -0.50 13.47 1.34
N LYS A 16 -0.54 12.16 1.59
CA LYS A 16 0.10 11.55 2.76
C LYS A 16 1.40 10.82 2.46
N THR A 17 1.63 10.44 1.21
CA THR A 17 2.77 9.60 0.81
C THR A 17 3.61 10.23 -0.31
N GLY A 18 3.12 11.30 -0.94
CA GLY A 18 3.79 11.99 -2.05
C GLY A 18 3.65 11.32 -3.41
N HIS A 19 3.03 10.14 -3.49
CA HIS A 19 2.91 9.38 -4.74
C HIS A 19 1.52 8.77 -4.92
N PRO A 20 1.05 8.60 -6.17
CA PRO A 20 -0.25 7.98 -6.46
C PRO A 20 -0.23 6.46 -6.22
N LEU A 21 -1.40 5.84 -6.14
CA LEU A 21 -1.62 4.41 -6.00
C LEU A 21 -0.84 3.61 -7.05
N ALA A 22 -0.85 4.04 -8.32
CA ALA A 22 -0.13 3.36 -9.40
C ALA A 22 1.39 3.31 -9.20
N HIS A 23 1.98 4.29 -8.49
CA HIS A 23 3.40 4.23 -8.12
C HIS A 23 3.62 3.15 -7.06
N TRP A 24 2.80 3.14 -6.01
CA TRP A 24 2.91 2.18 -4.93
C TRP A 24 2.65 0.74 -5.37
N GLU A 25 1.70 0.52 -6.28
CA GLU A 25 1.46 -0.78 -6.89
C GLU A 25 2.73 -1.32 -7.56
N ARG A 26 3.45 -0.51 -8.34
CA ARG A 26 4.71 -0.91 -8.97
C ARG A 26 5.83 -1.18 -7.95
N VAL A 27 5.89 -0.38 -6.88
CA VAL A 27 6.86 -0.61 -5.79
C VAL A 27 6.59 -1.96 -5.13
N LEU A 28 5.32 -2.25 -4.85
CA LEU A 28 4.87 -3.50 -4.23
C LEU A 28 5.09 -4.71 -5.15
N ASP A 29 4.80 -4.58 -6.45
CA ASP A 29 5.10 -5.60 -7.46
C ASP A 29 6.59 -5.90 -7.53
N ARG A 30 7.42 -4.85 -7.63
CA ARG A 30 8.88 -4.99 -7.67
C ARG A 30 9.43 -5.65 -6.41
N PHE A 31 8.84 -5.34 -5.25
CA PHE A 31 9.21 -5.97 -3.98
C PHE A 31 8.71 -7.43 -3.86
N GLY A 32 7.76 -7.85 -4.71
CA GLY A 32 7.12 -9.16 -4.62
C GLY A 32 6.14 -9.24 -3.45
N ALA A 33 5.38 -8.18 -3.18
CA ALA A 33 4.48 -8.09 -2.04
C ALA A 33 3.41 -9.20 -2.01
N ALA A 34 3.01 -9.73 -3.17
CA ALA A 34 2.00 -10.78 -3.30
C ALA A 34 2.39 -12.10 -2.59
N THR A 35 3.68 -12.39 -2.43
CA THR A 35 4.17 -13.64 -1.83
C THR A 35 4.75 -13.45 -0.43
N LYS A 36 4.68 -12.23 0.12
CA LYS A 36 5.29 -11.86 1.41
C LYS A 36 4.23 -11.66 2.49
N LYS A 37 4.62 -11.77 3.76
CA LYS A 37 3.72 -11.44 4.87
C LYS A 37 3.45 -9.94 4.88
N SER A 38 2.22 -9.52 5.19
CA SER A 38 1.85 -8.10 5.21
C SER A 38 2.76 -7.23 6.08
N ASN A 39 3.26 -7.77 7.21
CA ASN A 39 4.18 -7.05 8.08
C ASN A 39 5.54 -6.76 7.42
N GLU A 40 6.04 -7.67 6.58
CA GLU A 40 7.29 -7.46 5.83
C GLU A 40 7.10 -6.35 4.78
N VAL A 41 5.96 -6.35 4.10
CA VAL A 41 5.59 -5.33 3.12
C VAL A 41 5.44 -3.96 3.78
N VAL A 42 4.75 -3.88 4.92
CA VAL A 42 4.62 -2.66 5.71
C VAL A 42 5.99 -2.15 6.15
N ALA A 43 6.85 -3.03 6.66
CA ALA A 43 8.21 -2.66 7.07
C ALA A 43 9.03 -2.12 5.89
N HIS A 44 8.93 -2.72 4.70
CA HIS A 44 9.58 -2.23 3.49
C HIS A 44 9.13 -0.81 3.13
N LEU A 45 7.83 -0.55 3.11
CA LEU A 45 7.27 0.78 2.81
C LEU A 45 7.71 1.83 3.85
N GLN A 46 7.79 1.46 5.13
CA GLN A 46 8.24 2.36 6.19
C GLN A 46 9.74 2.65 6.10
N ALA A 47 10.58 1.62 5.96
CA ALA A 47 12.03 1.74 6.05
C ALA A 47 12.64 2.33 4.76
N GLU A 48 12.20 1.86 3.59
CA GLU A 48 12.81 2.23 2.32
C GLU A 48 12.16 3.46 1.68
N HIS A 49 10.86 3.69 1.95
CA HIS A 49 10.08 4.75 1.29
C HIS A 49 9.51 5.79 2.26
N GLY A 50 9.76 5.65 3.56
CA GLY A 50 9.30 6.61 4.57
C GLY A 50 7.77 6.69 4.71
N VAL A 51 7.02 5.71 4.20
CA VAL A 51 5.56 5.75 4.21
C VAL A 51 5.06 5.60 5.65
N PRO A 52 4.17 6.48 6.15
CA PRO A 52 3.63 6.35 7.50
C PRO A 52 2.91 5.00 7.70
N ARG A 53 3.05 4.39 8.89
CA ARG A 53 2.56 3.03 9.19
C ARG A 53 1.10 2.78 8.78
N TYR A 54 0.22 3.75 9.03
CA TYR A 54 -1.19 3.64 8.63
C TYR A 54 -1.34 3.46 7.12
N TRP A 55 -0.70 4.33 6.33
CA TRP A 55 -0.72 4.29 4.87
C TRP A 55 -0.01 3.06 4.31
N ALA A 56 1.09 2.62 4.94
CA ALA A 56 1.76 1.39 4.56
C ALA A 56 0.84 0.17 4.69
N ARG A 57 0.05 0.09 5.77
CA ARG A 57 -0.96 -0.97 5.95
C ARG A 57 -2.07 -0.86 4.92
N THR A 58 -2.62 0.35 4.71
CA THR A 58 -3.66 0.62 3.71
C THR A 58 -3.22 0.18 2.30
N LEU A 59 -2.05 0.61 1.85
CA LEU A 59 -1.49 0.24 0.54
C LEU A 59 -1.28 -1.27 0.42
N THR A 60 -0.73 -1.91 1.47
CA THR A 60 -0.53 -3.36 1.50
C THR A 60 -1.85 -4.11 1.38
N THR A 61 -2.86 -3.76 2.18
CA THR A 61 -4.16 -4.43 2.13
C THR A 61 -4.87 -4.20 0.80
N ARG A 62 -4.86 -2.96 0.30
CA ARG A 62 -5.47 -2.64 -1.00
C ARG A 62 -4.82 -3.45 -2.13
N TYR A 63 -3.49 -3.54 -2.15
CA TYR A 63 -2.74 -4.32 -3.13
C TYR A 63 -3.10 -5.81 -3.07
N LEU A 64 -3.12 -6.40 -1.87
CA LEU A 64 -3.47 -7.81 -1.70
C LEU A 64 -4.91 -8.10 -2.11
N LYS A 65 -5.86 -7.21 -1.77
CA LYS A 65 -7.27 -7.37 -2.15
C LYS A 65 -7.54 -7.26 -3.64
N ARG A 66 -6.74 -6.47 -4.37
CA ARG A 66 -6.81 -6.42 -5.84
C ARG A 66 -6.19 -7.64 -6.52
N ASN A 67 -5.28 -8.34 -5.86
CA ASN A 67 -4.58 -9.51 -6.38
C ASN A 67 -5.12 -10.84 -5.83
N ASP A 68 -6.15 -10.80 -4.99
CA ASP A 68 -6.88 -11.97 -4.50
C ASP A 68 -7.76 -12.50 -5.66
N PRO A 69 -7.57 -13.74 -6.13
CA PRO A 69 -8.32 -14.31 -7.26
C PRO A 69 -9.80 -14.56 -6.97
#